data_AF-A0A8I1TP85-F1
#
_entry.id   AF-A0A8I1TP85-F1
#
_cell.length_a   1.000
_cell.length_b   1.000
_cell.length_c   1.000
_cell.angle_alpha   90.00
_cell.angle_beta   90.00
_cell.angle_gamma   90.00
#
_symmetry.space_group_name_H-M   'P 1'
#
loop_
_entity.id
_entity.type
_entity.pdbx_description
1 polymer ?
#
loop_
_entity_poly.entity_id
_entity_poly.type
_entity_poly.pdbx_seq_one_letter_code
_entity_poly.pdbx_strand_id
1 'polypeptide(L)'
;MIDELVRCGYSRCRAELPPPGPQGGRRRSFCRDTRWDGGRTCAQMARAERDALTSLGLDAGSGAFRIDADRLREHLDALRGPVDELRGMLDTVAARLDEVQRDAVAAVDAAHQQVAEADKARLAAEQQRDEAVARARRSAEAAERAAADRADAVARAQAAARQALEATEALGAARQAAEEAAAARATAEERAAAADARTVVAQREAHDAGLVAQEATGERDAARARAEDALTAAAAARDDAEASRTATAAALAAASGARAAVEAAERAHDESRARADADAQVWARERERLRGEVRRATERADREAAQREAAQQEIARREIEQATEPPRQLHPDDLAALVAAVRSTS
;
A
#
# COMPACT_ATOMS: atom_id res chain seq x y z
N MET A 1 -117.16 -28.21 -126.18
CA MET A 1 -117.01 -27.90 -127.62
C MET A 1 -116.23 -26.61 -127.72
N ILE A 2 -114.90 -26.71 -127.87
CA ILE A 2 -114.07 -25.55 -128.18
C ILE A 2 -114.31 -25.31 -129.67
N ASP A 3 -115.02 -24.23 -129.99
CA ASP A 3 -115.12 -23.76 -131.37
C ASP A 3 -113.72 -23.27 -131.76
N GLU A 4 -112.86 -24.20 -132.18
CA GLU A 4 -111.51 -23.90 -132.67
C GLU A 4 -111.67 -22.94 -133.86
N LEU A 5 -111.29 -21.68 -133.62
CA LEU A 5 -111.25 -20.62 -134.63
C LEU A 5 -110.21 -21.01 -135.69
N VAL A 6 -110.66 -21.73 -136.72
CA VAL A 6 -109.82 -22.14 -137.84
C VAL A 6 -109.48 -20.89 -138.66
N ARG A 7 -108.18 -20.60 -138.79
CA ARG A 7 -107.67 -19.48 -139.57
C ARG A 7 -107.43 -19.86 -141.03
N CYS A 8 -107.47 -18.86 -141.90
CA CYS A 8 -107.16 -19.01 -143.32
C CYS A 8 -105.74 -19.55 -143.52
N GLY A 9 -105.60 -20.62 -144.33
CA GLY A 9 -104.34 -21.31 -144.58
C GLY A 9 -103.32 -20.56 -145.45
N TYR A 10 -103.61 -19.32 -145.88
CA TYR A 10 -102.59 -18.45 -146.48
C TYR A 10 -101.89 -17.67 -145.36
N SER A 11 -100.56 -17.79 -145.25
CA SER A 11 -99.80 -17.30 -144.08
C SER A 11 -99.97 -15.80 -143.81
N ARG A 12 -100.28 -15.02 -144.86
CA ARG A 12 -100.48 -13.57 -144.81
C ARG A 12 -101.94 -13.14 -144.57
N CYS A 13 -102.93 -14.00 -144.84
CA CYS A 13 -104.34 -13.68 -144.57
C CYS A 13 -104.69 -13.93 -143.11
N ARG A 14 -104.50 -15.18 -142.66
CA ARG A 14 -104.86 -15.69 -141.32
C ARG A 14 -106.23 -15.28 -140.76
N ALA A 15 -107.14 -14.78 -141.60
CA ALA A 15 -108.49 -14.41 -141.19
C ALA A 15 -109.22 -15.61 -140.59
N GLU A 16 -110.00 -15.37 -139.54
CA GLU A 16 -110.79 -16.41 -138.88
C GLU A 16 -111.94 -16.82 -139.78
N LEU A 17 -112.08 -18.13 -140.01
CA LEU A 17 -113.06 -18.68 -140.93
C LEU A 17 -114.36 -18.92 -140.18
N PRO A 18 -115.51 -18.56 -140.77
CA PRO A 18 -116.80 -18.77 -140.12
C PRO A 18 -117.01 -20.27 -139.82
N PRO A 19 -117.63 -20.60 -138.67
CA PRO A 19 -117.91 -21.97 -138.32
C PRO A 19 -118.80 -22.62 -139.39
N PRO A 20 -118.67 -23.94 -139.62
CA PRO A 20 -119.51 -24.64 -140.60
C PRO A 20 -120.99 -24.46 -140.21
N GLY A 21 -121.81 -23.98 -141.16
CA GLY A 21 -123.22 -23.68 -140.91
C GLY A 21 -124.03 -24.91 -140.46
N PRO A 22 -125.26 -24.72 -139.93
CA PRO A 22 -126.03 -25.76 -139.24
C PRO A 22 -126.38 -27.01 -140.08
N GLN A 23 -126.14 -26.97 -141.40
CA GLN A 23 -126.29 -28.11 -142.31
C GLN A 23 -124.99 -28.93 -142.50
N GLY A 24 -123.95 -28.73 -141.67
CA GLY A 24 -122.81 -29.66 -141.57
C GLY A 24 -121.85 -29.71 -142.78
N GLY A 25 -121.65 -28.60 -143.49
CA GLY A 25 -120.72 -28.54 -144.64
C GLY A 25 -119.22 -28.65 -144.27
N ARG A 26 -118.38 -29.04 -145.24
CA ARG A 26 -116.91 -29.14 -145.08
C ARG A 26 -116.32 -27.81 -144.63
N ARG A 27 -115.50 -27.81 -143.55
CA ARG A 27 -114.80 -26.61 -143.06
C ARG A 27 -113.98 -25.99 -144.18
N ARG A 28 -114.14 -24.68 -144.36
CA ARG A 28 -113.30 -23.93 -145.31
C ARG A 28 -111.88 -23.90 -144.75
N SER A 29 -110.89 -24.11 -145.61
CA SER A 29 -109.47 -23.93 -145.28
C SER A 29 -108.94 -22.55 -145.69
N PHE A 30 -109.71 -21.82 -146.50
CA PHE A 30 -109.34 -20.50 -147.00
C PHE A 30 -110.52 -19.53 -146.96
N CYS A 31 -110.21 -18.26 -146.78
CA CYS A 31 -111.16 -17.15 -146.79
C CYS A 31 -111.88 -17.06 -148.16
N ARG A 32 -113.20 -16.82 -148.21
CA ARG A 32 -113.92 -16.61 -149.49
C ARG A 32 -113.85 -15.16 -149.97
N ASP A 33 -113.88 -14.21 -149.04
CA ASP A 33 -114.22 -12.82 -149.37
C ASP A 33 -113.00 -11.95 -149.65
N THR A 34 -111.82 -12.28 -149.11
CA THR A 34 -110.60 -11.54 -149.42
C THR A 34 -110.14 -11.84 -150.85
N ARG A 35 -109.92 -10.77 -151.61
CA ARG A 35 -109.27 -10.79 -152.92
C ARG A 35 -107.93 -10.06 -152.80
N TRP A 36 -106.88 -10.67 -153.34
CA TRP A 36 -105.54 -10.09 -153.41
C TRP A 36 -105.32 -9.46 -154.79
N ASP A 37 -104.23 -8.72 -154.96
CA ASP A 37 -103.87 -8.06 -156.21
C ASP A 37 -104.00 -9.01 -157.42
N GLY A 38 -104.76 -8.57 -158.43
CA GLY A 38 -105.14 -9.37 -159.59
C GLY A 38 -106.35 -10.28 -159.40
N GLY A 39 -107.18 -10.05 -158.37
CA GLY A 39 -108.41 -10.82 -158.12
C GLY A 39 -108.19 -12.23 -157.57
N ARG A 40 -106.97 -12.56 -157.13
CA ARG A 40 -106.60 -13.91 -156.65
C ARG A 40 -107.18 -14.22 -155.28
N THR A 41 -107.55 -15.49 -155.08
CA THR A 41 -108.12 -15.98 -153.81
C THR A 41 -107.04 -16.40 -152.82
N CYS A 42 -107.37 -16.40 -151.51
CA CYS A 42 -106.51 -16.93 -150.44
C CYS A 42 -105.91 -18.32 -150.78
N ALA A 43 -106.71 -19.22 -151.38
CA ALA A 43 -106.26 -20.56 -151.74
C ALA A 43 -105.18 -20.56 -152.83
N GLN A 44 -105.31 -19.69 -153.84
CA GLN A 44 -104.33 -19.54 -154.92
C GLN A 44 -103.02 -18.94 -154.40
N MET A 45 -103.11 -17.92 -153.54
CA MET A 45 -101.93 -17.31 -152.92
C MET A 45 -101.18 -18.31 -152.03
N ALA A 46 -101.90 -19.11 -151.23
CA ALA A 46 -101.30 -20.17 -150.42
C ALA A 46 -100.70 -21.33 -151.25
N ARG A 47 -101.15 -21.51 -152.50
CA ARG A 47 -100.55 -22.48 -153.41
C ARG A 47 -99.27 -21.94 -154.01
N ALA A 48 -99.28 -20.69 -154.49
CA ALA A 48 -98.09 -20.00 -154.98
C ALA A 48 -97.01 -19.84 -153.89
N GLU A 49 -97.42 -19.59 -152.63
CA GLU A 49 -96.50 -19.57 -151.49
C GLU A 49 -95.84 -20.93 -151.26
N ARG A 50 -96.61 -22.02 -151.29
CA ARG A 50 -96.04 -23.37 -151.16
C ARG A 50 -95.13 -23.70 -152.33
N ASP A 51 -95.56 -23.42 -153.55
CA ASP A 51 -94.73 -23.63 -154.75
C ASP A 51 -93.42 -22.80 -154.69
N ALA A 52 -93.47 -21.59 -154.12
CA ALA A 52 -92.29 -20.77 -153.86
C ALA A 52 -91.40 -21.35 -152.76
N LEU A 53 -91.96 -21.86 -151.66
CA LEU A 53 -91.19 -22.51 -150.59
C LEU A 53 -90.54 -23.82 -151.06
N THR A 54 -91.24 -24.58 -151.90
CA THR A 54 -90.72 -25.78 -152.53
C THR A 54 -89.62 -25.45 -153.55
N SER A 55 -89.79 -24.41 -154.38
CA SER A 55 -88.75 -23.99 -155.35
C SER A 55 -87.51 -23.40 -154.69
N LEU A 56 -87.64 -22.80 -153.51
CA LEU A 56 -86.53 -22.36 -152.67
C LEU A 56 -85.85 -23.50 -151.90
N GLY A 57 -86.32 -24.75 -152.04
CA GLY A 57 -85.76 -25.91 -151.35
C GLY A 57 -85.99 -25.92 -149.83
N LEU A 58 -86.74 -24.95 -149.31
CA LEU A 58 -87.03 -24.80 -147.88
C LEU A 58 -88.09 -25.80 -147.39
N ASP A 59 -88.86 -26.41 -148.31
CA ASP A 59 -89.84 -27.44 -148.00
C ASP A 59 -89.22 -28.86 -147.90
N ALA A 60 -88.01 -29.06 -148.44
CA ALA A 60 -87.25 -30.31 -148.34
C ALA A 60 -86.26 -30.35 -147.14
N GLY A 61 -86.15 -29.26 -146.37
CA GLY A 61 -85.07 -29.01 -145.41
C GLY A 61 -85.31 -29.41 -143.95
N SER A 62 -86.51 -29.86 -143.55
CA SER A 62 -86.74 -30.22 -142.14
C SER A 62 -86.05 -31.53 -141.73
N GLY A 63 -85.73 -32.41 -142.67
CA GLY A 63 -85.10 -33.72 -142.42
C GLY A 63 -83.59 -33.66 -142.17
N ALA A 64 -82.83 -32.99 -143.04
CA ALA A 64 -81.36 -32.93 -142.97
C ALA A 64 -80.87 -32.14 -141.75
N PHE A 65 -81.44 -30.97 -141.49
CA PHE A 65 -81.15 -30.19 -140.28
C PHE A 65 -81.49 -30.95 -138.99
N ARG A 66 -82.54 -31.78 -139.02
CA ARG A 66 -82.90 -32.63 -137.87
C ARG A 66 -81.84 -33.71 -137.64
N ILE A 67 -81.34 -34.36 -138.69
CA ILE A 67 -80.27 -35.37 -138.61
C ILE A 67 -78.97 -34.76 -138.08
N ASP A 68 -78.56 -33.60 -138.58
CA ASP A 68 -77.34 -32.93 -138.08
C ASP A 68 -77.49 -32.47 -136.63
N ALA A 69 -78.68 -31.99 -136.24
CA ALA A 69 -78.99 -31.64 -134.85
C ALA A 69 -79.09 -32.88 -133.93
N ASP A 70 -79.58 -34.02 -134.43
CA ASP A 70 -79.57 -35.31 -133.71
C ASP A 70 -78.12 -35.78 -133.51
N ARG A 71 -77.28 -35.72 -134.55
CA ARG A 71 -75.86 -36.10 -134.49
C ARG A 71 -75.06 -35.21 -133.54
N LEU A 72 -75.27 -33.89 -133.58
CA LEU A 72 -74.63 -32.97 -132.62
C LEU A 72 -75.07 -33.27 -131.18
N ARG A 73 -76.37 -33.55 -130.96
CA ARG A 73 -76.86 -33.96 -129.64
C ARG A 73 -76.20 -35.25 -129.16
N GLU A 74 -76.07 -36.26 -130.02
CA GLU A 74 -75.38 -37.50 -129.68
C GLU A 74 -73.90 -37.27 -129.32
N HIS A 75 -73.20 -36.39 -130.03
CA HIS A 75 -71.80 -36.05 -129.69
C HIS A 75 -71.69 -35.27 -128.38
N LEU A 76 -72.63 -34.34 -128.11
CA LEU A 76 -72.70 -33.62 -126.84
C LEU A 76 -73.05 -34.56 -125.68
N ASP A 77 -73.97 -35.50 -125.89
CA ASP A 77 -74.35 -36.51 -124.90
C ASP A 77 -73.19 -37.48 -124.62
N ALA A 78 -72.43 -37.87 -125.65
CA ALA A 78 -71.21 -38.68 -125.50
C ALA A 78 -70.10 -37.96 -124.73
N LEU A 79 -69.99 -36.63 -124.86
CA LEU A 79 -69.01 -35.82 -124.10
C LEU A 79 -69.46 -35.51 -122.67
N ARG A 80 -70.76 -35.54 -122.40
CA ARG A 80 -71.31 -35.21 -121.08
C ARG A 80 -70.78 -36.13 -119.99
N GLY A 81 -70.77 -37.44 -120.22
CA GLY A 81 -70.24 -38.43 -119.28
C GLY A 81 -68.78 -38.18 -118.88
N PRO A 82 -67.84 -38.10 -119.85
CA PRO A 82 -66.43 -37.77 -119.57
C PRO A 82 -66.21 -36.44 -118.87
N VAL A 83 -67.01 -35.41 -119.20
CA VAL A 83 -66.92 -34.10 -118.52
C VAL A 83 -67.42 -34.18 -117.07
N ASP A 84 -68.52 -34.90 -116.83
CA ASP A 84 -69.06 -35.13 -115.48
C ASP A 84 -68.09 -35.98 -114.63
N GLU A 85 -67.42 -36.97 -115.23
CA GLU A 85 -66.37 -37.77 -114.57
C GLU A 85 -65.13 -36.92 -114.24
N LEU A 86 -64.65 -36.11 -115.19
CA LEU A 86 -63.55 -35.18 -114.93
C LEU A 86 -63.91 -34.18 -113.83
N ARG A 87 -65.14 -33.65 -113.84
CA ARG A 87 -65.63 -32.79 -112.77
C ARG A 87 -65.63 -33.50 -111.42
N GLY A 88 -66.13 -34.73 -111.35
CA GLY A 88 -66.12 -35.53 -110.11
C GLY A 88 -64.70 -35.82 -109.60
N MET A 89 -63.74 -36.06 -110.50
CA MET A 89 -62.33 -36.20 -110.14
C MET A 89 -61.75 -34.89 -109.61
N LEU A 90 -62.05 -33.75 -110.25
CA LEU A 90 -61.61 -32.43 -109.78
C LEU A 90 -62.21 -32.07 -108.42
N ASP A 91 -63.49 -32.37 -108.20
CA ASP A 91 -64.16 -32.15 -106.91
C ASP A 91 -63.53 -33.02 -105.81
N THR A 92 -63.16 -34.27 -106.13
CA THR A 92 -62.44 -35.16 -105.22
C THR A 92 -61.04 -34.64 -104.88
N VAL A 93 -60.30 -34.17 -105.88
CA VAL A 93 -58.97 -33.57 -105.68
C VAL A 93 -59.07 -32.29 -104.85
N ALA A 94 -60.05 -31.43 -105.12
CA ALA A 94 -60.30 -30.21 -104.35
C ALA A 94 -60.60 -30.55 -102.88
N ALA A 95 -61.51 -31.49 -102.62
CA ALA A 95 -61.83 -31.94 -101.26
C ALA A 95 -60.60 -32.50 -100.54
N ARG A 96 -59.73 -33.25 -101.26
CA ARG A 96 -58.51 -33.79 -100.68
C ARG A 96 -57.48 -32.70 -100.38
N LEU A 97 -57.35 -31.69 -101.23
CA LEU A 97 -56.47 -30.53 -100.98
C LEU A 97 -56.96 -29.73 -99.76
N ASP A 98 -58.27 -29.52 -99.62
CA ASP A 98 -58.86 -28.84 -98.45
C ASP A 98 -58.66 -29.62 -97.15
N GLU A 99 -58.72 -30.96 -97.20
CA GLU A 99 -58.41 -31.83 -96.06
C GLU A 99 -56.91 -31.72 -95.70
N VAL A 100 -56.00 -31.90 -96.66
CA VAL A 100 -54.56 -31.80 -96.43
C VAL A 100 -54.16 -30.41 -95.92
N GLN A 101 -54.76 -29.36 -96.45
CA GLN A 101 -54.51 -27.99 -95.97
C GLN A 101 -54.97 -27.82 -94.52
N ARG A 102 -56.16 -28.32 -94.15
CA ARG A 102 -56.65 -28.26 -92.77
C ARG A 102 -55.76 -29.04 -91.81
N ASP A 103 -55.37 -30.26 -92.19
CA ASP A 103 -54.50 -31.11 -91.37
C ASP A 103 -53.10 -30.50 -91.22
N ALA A 104 -52.55 -29.91 -92.29
CA ALA A 104 -51.26 -29.23 -92.23
C ALA A 104 -51.31 -28.01 -91.32
N VAL A 105 -52.36 -27.18 -91.39
CA VAL A 105 -52.54 -26.04 -90.49
C VAL A 105 -52.69 -26.52 -89.04
N ALA A 106 -53.53 -27.54 -88.80
CA ALA A 106 -53.71 -28.09 -87.46
C ALA A 106 -52.40 -28.68 -86.90
N ALA A 107 -51.58 -29.33 -87.72
CA ALA A 107 -50.28 -29.86 -87.33
C ALA A 107 -49.27 -28.74 -86.99
N VAL A 108 -49.25 -27.65 -87.77
CA VAL A 108 -48.41 -26.49 -87.48
C VAL A 108 -48.84 -25.79 -86.19
N ASP A 109 -50.15 -25.61 -85.98
CA ASP A 109 -50.68 -25.02 -84.75
C ASP A 109 -50.34 -25.88 -83.52
N ALA A 110 -50.46 -27.20 -83.63
CA ALA A 110 -50.06 -28.13 -82.57
C ALA A 110 -48.55 -28.07 -82.30
N ALA A 111 -47.71 -27.98 -83.35
CA ALA A 111 -46.26 -27.83 -83.19
C ALA A 111 -45.89 -26.50 -82.51
N HIS A 112 -46.52 -25.39 -82.91
CA HIS A 112 -46.32 -24.09 -82.27
C HIS A 112 -46.74 -24.08 -80.80
N GLN A 113 -47.87 -24.73 -80.46
CA GLN A 113 -48.29 -24.89 -79.07
C GLN A 113 -47.29 -25.71 -78.26
N GLN A 114 -46.78 -26.82 -78.80
CA GLN A 114 -45.77 -27.64 -78.13
C GLN A 114 -44.46 -26.88 -77.89
N VAL A 115 -43.99 -26.11 -78.87
CA VAL A 115 -42.80 -25.26 -78.72
C VAL A 115 -43.04 -24.18 -77.66
N ALA A 116 -44.20 -23.53 -77.67
CA ALA A 116 -44.53 -22.52 -76.69
C ALA A 116 -44.59 -23.09 -75.26
N GLU A 117 -45.16 -24.28 -75.07
CA GLU A 117 -45.18 -24.95 -73.77
C GLU A 117 -43.79 -25.43 -73.34
N ALA A 118 -42.97 -25.93 -74.27
CA ALA A 118 -41.58 -26.30 -73.99
C ALA A 118 -40.74 -25.08 -73.57
N ASP A 119 -40.92 -23.93 -74.23
CA ASP A 119 -40.24 -22.69 -73.87
C ASP A 119 -40.70 -22.18 -72.49
N LYS A 120 -42.01 -22.23 -72.19
CA LYS A 120 -42.52 -21.90 -70.85
C LYS A 120 -41.92 -22.80 -69.78
N ALA A 121 -41.85 -24.12 -70.03
CA ALA A 121 -41.26 -25.08 -69.11
C ALA A 121 -39.75 -24.82 -68.92
N ARG A 122 -39.02 -24.50 -69.99
CA ARG A 122 -37.59 -24.12 -69.91
C ARG A 122 -37.39 -22.88 -69.05
N LEU A 123 -38.15 -21.81 -69.31
CA LEU A 123 -38.05 -20.57 -68.55
C LEU A 123 -38.39 -20.77 -67.06
N ALA A 124 -39.41 -21.57 -66.76
CA ALA A 124 -39.77 -21.92 -65.38
C ALA A 124 -38.64 -22.70 -64.68
N ALA A 125 -38.01 -23.66 -65.38
CA ALA A 125 -36.88 -24.41 -64.83
C ALA A 125 -35.64 -23.51 -64.60
N GLU A 126 -35.35 -22.58 -65.51
CA GLU A 126 -34.28 -21.60 -65.36
C GLU A 126 -34.53 -20.68 -64.15
N GLN A 127 -35.75 -20.17 -64.00
CA GLN A 127 -36.14 -19.36 -62.84
C GLN A 127 -35.99 -20.14 -61.53
N GLN A 128 -36.47 -21.38 -61.46
CA GLN A 128 -36.33 -22.22 -60.27
C GLN A 128 -34.85 -22.50 -59.94
N ARG A 129 -34.02 -22.74 -60.95
CA ARG A 129 -32.56 -22.90 -60.78
C ARG A 129 -31.95 -21.62 -60.21
N ASP A 130 -32.25 -20.47 -60.78
CA ASP A 130 -31.67 -19.19 -60.38
C ASP A 130 -32.12 -18.82 -58.95
N GLU A 131 -33.38 -19.08 -58.60
CA GLU A 131 -33.88 -18.95 -57.23
C GLU A 131 -33.19 -19.91 -56.26
N ALA A 132 -32.97 -21.17 -56.64
CA ALA A 132 -32.26 -22.15 -55.83
C ALA A 132 -30.81 -21.72 -55.59
N VAL A 133 -30.11 -21.25 -56.63
CA VAL A 133 -28.74 -20.71 -56.53
C VAL A 133 -28.72 -19.48 -55.62
N ALA A 134 -29.67 -18.55 -55.79
CA ALA A 134 -29.75 -17.35 -54.96
C ALA A 134 -30.04 -17.69 -53.49
N ARG A 135 -30.92 -18.66 -53.22
CA ARG A 135 -31.15 -19.19 -51.86
C ARG A 135 -29.89 -19.84 -51.27
N ALA A 136 -29.20 -20.66 -52.04
CA ALA A 136 -27.96 -21.30 -51.61
C ALA A 136 -26.88 -20.28 -51.25
N ARG A 137 -26.67 -19.25 -52.10
CA ARG A 137 -25.73 -18.15 -51.81
C ARG A 137 -26.09 -17.39 -50.54
N ARG A 138 -27.35 -16.98 -50.38
CA ARG A 138 -27.80 -16.30 -49.15
C ARG A 138 -27.60 -17.18 -47.91
N SER A 139 -27.83 -18.49 -48.03
CA SER A 139 -27.61 -19.43 -46.92
C SER A 139 -26.13 -19.59 -46.57
N ALA A 140 -25.24 -19.61 -47.57
CA ALA A 140 -23.80 -19.66 -47.37
C ALA A 140 -23.29 -18.37 -46.71
N GLU A 141 -23.69 -17.20 -47.21
CA GLU A 141 -23.34 -15.90 -46.62
C GLU A 141 -23.89 -15.74 -45.19
N ALA A 142 -25.07 -16.28 -44.90
CA ALA A 142 -25.62 -16.30 -43.55
C ALA A 142 -24.83 -17.25 -42.63
N ALA A 143 -24.42 -18.41 -43.13
CA ALA A 143 -23.60 -19.36 -42.38
C ALA A 143 -22.20 -18.81 -42.09
N GLU A 144 -21.58 -18.13 -43.06
CA GLU A 144 -20.28 -17.45 -42.89
C GLU A 144 -20.37 -16.34 -41.85
N ARG A 145 -21.39 -15.47 -41.94
CA ARG A 145 -21.63 -14.43 -40.92
C ARG A 145 -21.85 -15.03 -39.53
N ALA A 146 -22.68 -16.07 -39.42
CA ALA A 146 -22.90 -16.75 -38.15
C ALA A 146 -21.64 -17.45 -37.61
N ALA A 147 -20.73 -17.91 -38.48
CA ALA A 147 -19.44 -18.45 -38.07
C ALA A 147 -18.49 -17.35 -37.57
N ALA A 148 -18.42 -16.21 -38.28
CA ALA A 148 -17.65 -15.04 -37.86
C ALA A 148 -18.16 -14.47 -36.52
N ASP A 149 -19.47 -14.27 -36.37
CA ASP A 149 -20.08 -13.77 -35.13
C ASP A 149 -19.80 -14.71 -33.94
N ARG A 150 -19.82 -16.03 -34.16
CA ARG A 150 -19.45 -17.02 -33.14
C ARG A 150 -17.97 -16.96 -32.79
N ALA A 151 -17.08 -16.83 -33.78
CA ALA A 151 -15.64 -16.67 -33.53
C ALA A 151 -15.35 -15.39 -32.72
N ASP A 152 -15.98 -14.28 -33.07
CA ASP A 152 -15.86 -13.00 -32.34
C ASP A 152 -16.43 -13.08 -30.91
N ALA A 153 -17.55 -13.79 -30.72
CA ALA A 153 -18.10 -14.04 -29.39
C ALA A 153 -17.13 -14.88 -28.53
N VAL A 154 -16.53 -15.93 -29.10
CA VAL A 154 -15.53 -16.76 -28.41
C VAL A 154 -14.28 -15.95 -28.08
N ALA A 155 -13.78 -15.13 -29.02
CA ALA A 155 -12.61 -14.28 -28.80
C ALA A 155 -12.86 -13.26 -27.66
N ARG A 156 -14.04 -12.64 -27.63
CA ARG A 156 -14.45 -11.74 -26.52
C ARG A 156 -14.56 -12.48 -25.19
N ALA A 157 -15.14 -13.67 -25.18
CA ALA A 157 -15.24 -14.48 -23.96
C ALA A 157 -13.87 -14.89 -23.43
N GLN A 158 -12.94 -15.31 -24.31
CA GLN A 158 -11.57 -15.64 -23.94
C GLN A 158 -10.79 -14.41 -23.44
N ALA A 159 -10.97 -13.25 -24.06
CA ALA A 159 -10.37 -12.00 -23.59
C ALA A 159 -10.88 -11.61 -22.19
N ALA A 160 -12.20 -11.69 -21.97
CA ALA A 160 -12.80 -11.44 -20.66
C ALA A 160 -12.33 -12.43 -19.59
N ALA A 161 -12.18 -13.72 -19.94
CA ALA A 161 -11.65 -14.73 -19.02
C ALA A 161 -10.19 -14.45 -18.63
N ARG A 162 -9.34 -14.05 -19.59
CA ARG A 162 -7.95 -13.63 -19.30
C ARG A 162 -7.91 -12.41 -18.38
N GLN A 163 -8.70 -11.37 -18.68
CA GLN A 163 -8.80 -10.18 -17.83
C GLN A 163 -9.28 -10.51 -16.42
N ALA A 164 -10.22 -11.45 -16.27
CA ALA A 164 -10.67 -11.90 -14.96
C ALA A 164 -9.55 -12.60 -14.18
N LEU A 165 -8.78 -13.48 -14.83
CA LEU A 165 -7.62 -14.14 -14.22
C LEU A 165 -6.55 -13.12 -13.80
N GLU A 166 -6.16 -12.22 -14.70
CA GLU A 166 -5.20 -11.14 -14.42
C GLU A 166 -5.67 -10.24 -13.27
N ALA A 167 -6.96 -9.91 -13.21
CA ALA A 167 -7.53 -9.14 -12.10
C ALA A 167 -7.49 -9.91 -10.77
N THR A 168 -7.73 -11.22 -10.78
CA THR A 168 -7.61 -12.05 -9.56
C THR A 168 -6.16 -12.19 -9.10
N GLU A 169 -5.21 -12.31 -10.03
CA GLU A 169 -3.77 -12.34 -9.72
C GLU A 169 -3.31 -11.00 -9.15
N ALA A 170 -3.72 -9.88 -9.76
CA ALA A 170 -3.43 -8.54 -9.27
C ALA A 170 -4.04 -8.29 -7.87
N LEU A 171 -5.26 -8.78 -7.61
CA LEU A 171 -5.87 -8.72 -6.28
C LEU A 171 -5.09 -9.56 -5.26
N GLY A 172 -4.60 -10.74 -5.65
CA GLY A 172 -3.75 -11.58 -4.82
C GLY A 172 -2.43 -10.87 -4.45
N ALA A 173 -1.74 -10.31 -5.45
CA ALA A 173 -0.52 -9.54 -5.26
C ALA A 173 -0.75 -8.30 -4.37
N ALA A 174 -1.87 -7.60 -4.56
CA ALA A 174 -2.24 -6.46 -3.73
C ALA A 174 -2.51 -6.85 -2.27
N ARG A 175 -3.15 -8.00 -2.02
CA ARG A 175 -3.36 -8.53 -0.66
C ARG A 175 -2.04 -8.91 0.00
N GLN A 176 -1.16 -9.62 -0.71
CA GLN A 176 0.16 -9.98 -0.22
C GLN A 176 0.99 -8.72 0.12
N ALA A 177 1.03 -7.74 -0.77
CA ALA A 177 1.72 -6.47 -0.51
C ALA A 177 1.14 -5.72 0.70
N ALA A 178 -0.18 -5.77 0.91
CA ALA A 178 -0.82 -5.19 2.09
C ALA A 178 -0.45 -5.93 3.39
N GLU A 179 -0.38 -7.26 3.36
CA GLU A 179 0.06 -8.09 4.49
C GLU A 179 1.54 -7.86 4.81
N GLU A 180 2.41 -7.83 3.81
CA GLU A 180 3.83 -7.49 3.97
C GLU A 180 4.01 -6.08 4.55
N ALA A 181 3.24 -5.09 4.07
CA ALA A 181 3.25 -3.74 4.63
C ALA A 181 2.71 -3.68 6.07
N ALA A 182 1.74 -4.53 6.43
CA ALA A 182 1.27 -4.65 7.81
C ALA A 182 2.34 -5.28 8.72
N ALA A 183 2.99 -6.36 8.27
CA ALA A 183 4.08 -7.01 9.01
C ALA A 183 5.30 -6.08 9.18
N ALA A 184 5.65 -5.32 8.13
CA ALA A 184 6.72 -4.33 8.18
C ALA A 184 6.40 -3.21 9.19
N ARG A 185 5.14 -2.75 9.24
CA ARG A 185 4.68 -1.76 10.24
C ARG A 185 4.77 -2.32 11.65
N ALA A 186 4.27 -3.52 11.91
CA ALA A 186 4.36 -4.17 13.22
C ALA A 186 5.84 -4.32 13.67
N THR A 187 6.72 -4.74 12.75
CA THR A 187 8.17 -4.84 13.04
C THR A 187 8.79 -3.47 13.34
N ALA A 188 8.36 -2.42 12.63
CA ALA A 188 8.84 -1.06 12.88
C ALA A 188 8.35 -0.53 14.24
N GLU A 189 7.10 -0.80 14.61
CA GLU A 189 6.52 -0.46 15.92
C GLU A 189 7.23 -1.19 17.06
N GLU A 190 7.51 -2.50 16.91
CA GLU A 190 8.31 -3.25 17.88
C GLU A 190 9.72 -2.69 18.05
N ARG A 191 10.38 -2.32 16.95
CA ARG A 191 11.71 -1.69 16.98
C ARG A 191 11.67 -0.32 17.67
N ALA A 192 10.63 0.47 17.42
CA ALA A 192 10.42 1.75 18.07
C ALA A 192 10.18 1.56 19.58
N ALA A 193 9.28 0.67 19.97
CA ALA A 193 9.02 0.33 21.38
C ALA A 193 10.28 -0.18 22.09
N ALA A 194 11.08 -1.02 21.43
CA ALA A 194 12.36 -1.49 21.97
C ALA A 194 13.40 -0.36 22.10
N ALA A 195 13.42 0.60 21.18
CA ALA A 195 14.27 1.79 21.27
C ALA A 195 13.83 2.72 22.41
N ASP A 196 12.52 2.93 22.58
CA ASP A 196 11.96 3.71 23.68
C ASP A 196 12.28 3.05 25.02
N ALA A 197 12.12 1.73 25.14
CA ALA A 197 12.48 0.97 26.34
C ALA A 197 13.98 1.10 26.67
N ARG A 198 14.87 1.00 25.67
CA ARG A 198 16.31 1.25 25.86
C ARG A 198 16.60 2.68 26.31
N THR A 199 15.90 3.66 25.77
CA THR A 199 16.05 5.07 26.17
C THR A 199 15.63 5.28 27.63
N VAL A 200 14.51 4.69 28.06
CA VAL A 200 14.05 4.75 29.46
C VAL A 200 15.05 4.08 30.40
N VAL A 201 15.59 2.91 30.03
CA VAL A 201 16.63 2.23 30.83
C VAL A 201 17.89 3.11 30.93
N ALA A 202 18.38 3.64 29.81
CA ALA A 202 19.55 4.52 29.79
C ALA A 202 19.34 5.80 30.63
N GLN A 203 18.13 6.37 30.60
CA GLN A 203 17.78 7.53 31.45
C GLN A 203 17.79 7.18 32.93
N ARG A 204 17.30 6.00 33.32
CA ARG A 204 17.36 5.52 34.71
C ARG A 204 18.79 5.27 35.15
N GLU A 205 19.59 4.57 34.34
CA GLU A 205 21.01 4.34 34.62
C GLU A 205 21.79 5.66 34.74
N ALA A 206 21.51 6.63 33.87
CA ALA A 206 22.13 7.96 33.96
C ALA A 206 21.70 8.72 35.23
N HIS A 207 20.43 8.60 35.63
CA HIS A 207 19.93 9.19 36.87
C HIS A 207 20.58 8.55 38.10
N ASP A 208 20.62 7.22 38.17
CA ASP A 208 21.22 6.47 39.26
C ASP A 208 22.73 6.74 39.34
N ALA A 209 23.44 6.78 38.21
CA ALA A 209 24.84 7.20 38.15
C ALA A 209 25.03 8.65 38.63
N GLY A 210 24.06 9.53 38.34
CA GLY A 210 24.03 10.90 38.85
C GLY A 210 23.90 10.95 40.38
N LEU A 211 23.04 10.11 40.97
CA LEU A 211 22.88 10.00 42.43
C LEU A 211 24.16 9.46 43.09
N VAL A 212 24.77 8.39 42.52
CA VAL A 212 26.04 7.85 43.01
C VAL A 212 27.16 8.89 42.91
N ALA A 213 27.21 9.67 41.83
CA ALA A 213 28.18 10.75 41.68
C ALA A 213 27.97 11.87 42.72
N GLN A 214 26.72 12.22 43.03
CA GLN A 214 26.39 13.18 44.09
C GLN A 214 26.80 12.66 45.46
N GLU A 215 26.51 11.40 45.78
CA GLU A 215 26.92 10.77 47.03
C GLU A 215 28.44 10.73 47.17
N ALA A 216 29.17 10.26 46.14
CA ALA A 216 30.63 10.26 46.14
C ALA A 216 31.23 11.66 46.26
N THR A 217 30.59 12.67 45.66
CA THR A 217 30.98 14.09 45.83
C THR A 217 30.75 14.55 47.26
N GLY A 218 29.61 14.22 47.85
CA GLY A 218 29.30 14.51 49.25
C GLY A 218 30.24 13.81 50.23
N GLU A 219 30.58 12.54 49.99
CA GLU A 219 31.57 11.79 50.78
C GLU A 219 32.97 12.40 50.68
N ARG A 220 33.39 12.79 49.47
CA ARG A 220 34.66 13.48 49.24
C ARG A 220 34.70 14.80 49.99
N ASP A 221 33.64 15.60 49.90
CA ASP A 221 33.57 16.91 50.54
C ASP A 221 33.51 16.76 52.08
N ALA A 222 32.81 15.74 52.60
CA ALA A 222 32.82 15.39 54.02
C ALA A 222 34.19 14.85 54.50
N ALA A 223 34.90 14.09 53.66
CA ALA A 223 36.27 13.66 53.95
C ALA A 223 37.23 14.85 53.96
N ARG A 224 37.05 15.80 53.05
CA ARG A 224 37.80 17.05 53.01
C ARG A 224 37.56 17.90 54.25
N ALA A 225 36.30 18.10 54.66
CA ALA A 225 35.95 18.81 55.89
C ALA A 225 36.59 18.14 57.12
N ARG A 226 36.49 16.81 57.24
CA ARG A 226 37.17 16.05 58.32
C ARG A 226 38.69 16.22 58.29
N ALA A 227 39.31 16.29 57.12
CA ALA A 227 40.74 16.54 56.99
C ALA A 227 41.12 17.97 57.40
N GLU A 228 40.31 18.97 57.02
CA GLU A 228 40.48 20.37 57.43
C GLU A 228 40.29 20.52 58.96
N ASP A 229 39.30 19.86 59.55
CA ASP A 229 39.10 19.79 61.00
C ASP A 229 40.28 19.12 61.70
N ALA A 230 40.77 17.99 61.16
CA ALA A 230 41.94 17.30 61.70
C ALA A 230 43.22 18.14 61.61
N LEU A 231 43.41 18.90 60.54
CA LEU A 231 44.52 19.85 60.41
C LEU A 231 44.40 20.99 61.42
N THR A 232 43.20 21.49 61.66
CA THR A 232 42.92 22.53 62.66
C THR A 232 43.17 22.01 64.07
N ALA A 233 42.69 20.80 64.38
CA ALA A 233 42.96 20.13 65.66
C ALA A 233 44.45 19.82 65.84
N ALA A 234 45.16 19.43 64.77
CA ALA A 234 46.61 19.20 64.81
C ALA A 234 47.38 20.52 65.01
N ALA A 235 46.93 21.63 64.44
CA ALA A 235 47.50 22.96 64.70
C ALA A 235 47.29 23.36 66.16
N ALA A 236 46.07 23.23 66.68
CA ALA A 236 45.77 23.49 68.10
C ALA A 236 46.61 22.59 69.03
N ALA A 237 46.76 21.30 68.71
CA ALA A 237 47.61 20.40 69.49
C ALA A 237 49.11 20.75 69.42
N ARG A 238 49.59 21.32 68.31
CA ARG A 238 50.96 21.84 68.20
C ARG A 238 51.15 23.08 69.07
N ASP A 239 50.18 23.99 69.06
CA ASP A 239 50.18 25.20 69.88
C ASP A 239 50.12 24.83 71.38
N ASP A 240 49.27 23.89 71.77
CA ASP A 240 49.19 23.34 73.12
C ASP A 240 50.50 22.64 73.53
N ALA A 241 51.12 21.88 72.62
CA ALA A 241 52.41 21.25 72.87
C ALA A 241 53.54 22.28 72.99
N GLU A 242 53.49 23.39 72.25
CA GLU A 242 54.43 24.50 72.37
C GLU A 242 54.24 25.27 73.68
N ALA A 243 52.99 25.52 74.08
CA ALA A 243 52.63 26.07 75.38
C ALA A 243 53.10 25.15 76.53
N SER A 244 52.93 23.84 76.39
CA SER A 244 53.39 22.85 77.36
C SER A 244 54.93 22.76 77.41
N ARG A 245 55.61 22.85 76.26
CA ARG A 245 57.09 22.93 76.20
C ARG A 245 57.61 24.21 76.85
N THR A 246 57.00 25.36 76.58
CA THR A 246 57.38 26.64 77.22
C THR A 246 57.09 26.63 78.72
N ALA A 247 55.95 26.07 79.15
CA ALA A 247 55.65 25.87 80.57
C ALA A 247 56.65 24.91 81.25
N THR A 248 57.03 23.82 80.58
CA THR A 248 58.04 22.86 81.09
C THR A 248 59.43 23.51 81.17
N ALA A 249 59.82 24.31 80.16
CA ALA A 249 61.06 25.07 80.17
C ALA A 249 61.08 26.11 81.32
N ALA A 250 59.96 26.80 81.54
CA ALA A 250 59.80 27.72 82.67
C ALA A 250 59.86 26.98 84.02
N ALA A 251 59.25 25.80 84.14
CA ALA A 251 59.31 24.97 85.34
C ALA A 251 60.73 24.43 85.60
N LEU A 252 61.47 24.04 84.57
CA LEU A 252 62.89 23.64 84.68
C LEU A 252 63.78 24.82 85.07
N ALA A 253 63.54 26.01 84.51
CA ALA A 253 64.23 27.23 84.91
C ALA A 253 63.94 27.58 86.38
N ALA A 254 62.68 27.51 86.81
CA ALA A 254 62.28 27.70 88.20
C ALA A 254 62.89 26.65 89.15
N ALA A 255 62.92 25.37 88.75
CA ALA A 255 63.56 24.31 89.51
C ALA A 255 65.08 24.49 89.60
N SER A 256 65.74 24.95 88.54
CA SER A 256 67.17 25.30 88.56
C SER A 256 67.46 26.50 89.47
N GLY A 257 66.58 27.51 89.46
CA GLY A 257 66.64 28.65 90.38
C GLY A 257 66.42 28.23 91.83
N ALA A 258 65.48 27.31 92.08
CA ALA A 258 65.23 26.76 93.41
C ALA A 258 66.41 25.93 93.93
N ARG A 259 67.05 25.10 93.09
CA ARG A 259 68.29 24.38 93.47
C ARG A 259 69.42 25.34 93.79
N ALA A 260 69.64 26.36 92.97
CA ALA A 260 70.65 27.39 93.24
C ALA A 260 70.37 28.14 94.56
N ALA A 261 69.09 28.39 94.88
CA ALA A 261 68.68 29.00 96.15
C ALA A 261 68.90 28.07 97.36
N VAL A 262 68.64 26.76 97.22
CA VAL A 262 68.94 25.75 98.25
C VAL A 262 70.45 25.66 98.48
N GLU A 263 71.27 25.57 97.43
CA GLU A 263 72.73 25.58 97.55
C GLU A 263 73.27 26.87 98.18
N ALA A 264 72.65 28.03 97.89
CA ALA A 264 72.99 29.30 98.55
C ALA A 264 72.60 29.30 100.04
N ALA A 265 71.44 28.72 100.39
CA ALA A 265 71.00 28.58 101.78
C ALA A 265 71.87 27.60 102.58
N GLU A 266 72.31 26.49 101.97
CA GLU A 266 73.25 25.55 102.57
C GLU A 266 74.62 26.20 102.82
N ARG A 267 75.16 26.96 101.85
CA ARG A 267 76.39 27.75 102.05
C ARG A 267 76.25 28.77 103.18
N ALA A 268 75.11 29.46 103.26
CA ALA A 268 74.84 30.41 104.35
C ALA A 268 74.70 29.71 105.71
N HIS A 269 74.12 28.51 105.75
CA HIS A 269 74.02 27.69 106.96
C HIS A 269 75.40 27.20 107.41
N ASP A 270 76.26 26.75 106.49
CA ASP A 270 77.63 26.33 106.79
C ASP A 270 78.51 27.49 107.24
N GLU A 271 78.36 28.69 106.66
CA GLU A 271 79.00 29.90 107.15
C GLU A 271 78.52 30.29 108.55
N SER A 272 77.21 30.20 108.82
CA SER A 272 76.65 30.44 110.15
C SER A 272 77.21 29.46 111.18
N ARG A 273 77.37 28.19 110.79
CA ARG A 273 77.93 27.15 111.65
C ARG A 273 79.42 27.37 111.90
N ALA A 274 80.19 27.72 110.88
CA ALA A 274 81.61 28.06 111.01
C ALA A 274 81.84 29.28 111.91
N ARG A 275 80.95 30.29 111.86
CA ARG A 275 80.98 31.44 112.78
C ARG A 275 80.68 31.02 114.22
N ALA A 276 79.66 30.19 114.44
CA ALA A 276 79.35 29.66 115.77
C ALA A 276 80.50 28.81 116.37
N ASP A 277 81.17 28.00 115.55
CA ASP A 277 82.33 27.21 115.96
C ASP A 277 83.55 28.11 116.28
N ALA A 278 83.76 29.18 115.52
CA ALA A 278 84.80 30.18 115.80
C ALA A 278 84.53 30.92 117.13
N ASP A 279 83.28 31.34 117.36
CA ASP A 279 82.88 31.98 118.61
C ASP A 279 83.03 31.02 119.81
N ALA A 280 82.67 29.75 119.65
CA ALA A 280 82.88 28.72 120.68
C ALA A 280 84.36 28.52 121.02
N GLN A 281 85.26 28.61 120.04
CA GLN A 281 86.71 28.55 120.26
C GLN A 281 87.24 29.79 121.00
N VAL A 282 86.72 30.98 120.69
CA VAL A 282 87.05 32.21 121.41
C VAL A 282 86.61 32.11 122.86
N TRP A 283 85.37 31.69 123.11
CA TRP A 283 84.85 31.46 124.46
C TRP A 283 85.63 30.40 125.24
N ALA A 284 86.09 29.33 124.59
CA ALA A 284 86.92 28.31 125.22
C ALA A 284 88.29 28.86 125.66
N ARG A 285 88.95 29.68 124.82
CA ARG A 285 90.22 30.35 125.16
C ARG A 285 90.05 31.35 126.30
N GLU A 286 88.97 32.12 126.27
CA GLU A 286 88.65 33.10 127.32
C GLU A 286 88.42 32.42 128.68
N ARG A 287 87.71 31.28 128.67
CA ARG A 287 87.47 30.47 129.86
C ARG A 287 88.77 29.85 130.42
N GLU A 288 89.68 29.43 129.55
CA GLU A 288 91.01 28.92 129.95
C GLU A 288 91.89 30.03 130.54
N ARG A 289 91.85 31.24 129.95
CA ARG A 289 92.52 32.45 130.47
C ARG A 289 92.05 32.78 131.88
N LEU A 290 90.73 32.86 132.08
CA LEU A 290 90.12 33.14 133.39
C LEU A 290 90.46 32.07 134.44
N ARG A 291 90.51 30.78 134.06
CA ARG A 291 90.99 29.70 134.93
C ARG A 291 92.46 29.85 135.32
N GLY A 292 93.29 30.30 134.37
CA GLY A 292 94.70 30.63 134.62
C GLY A 292 94.88 31.82 135.58
N GLU A 293 94.01 32.82 135.49
CA GLU A 293 94.01 34.00 136.37
C GLU A 293 93.53 33.66 137.79
N VAL A 294 92.48 32.86 137.92
CA VAL A 294 91.98 32.35 139.22
C VAL A 294 93.07 31.55 139.93
N ARG A 295 93.72 30.60 139.23
CA ARG A 295 94.81 29.77 139.79
C ARG A 295 95.98 30.62 140.32
N ARG A 296 96.37 31.65 139.56
CA ARG A 296 97.43 32.59 139.98
C ARG A 296 96.99 33.50 141.14
N ALA A 297 95.69 33.73 141.31
CA ALA A 297 95.16 34.46 142.46
C ALA A 297 95.17 33.56 143.72
N THR A 298 94.80 32.28 143.60
CA THR A 298 94.89 31.31 144.70
C THR A 298 96.34 31.06 145.12
N GLU A 299 97.25 30.85 144.18
CA GLU A 299 98.68 30.66 144.50
C GLU A 299 99.30 31.89 145.18
N ARG A 300 98.80 33.11 144.90
CA ARG A 300 99.23 34.33 145.60
C ARG A 300 98.67 34.39 147.02
N ALA A 301 97.40 34.03 147.21
CA ALA A 301 96.78 33.95 148.53
C ALA A 301 97.45 32.89 149.42
N ASP A 302 97.80 31.72 148.87
CA ASP A 302 98.46 30.64 149.60
C ASP A 302 99.89 31.04 150.02
N ARG A 303 100.62 31.77 149.16
CA ARG A 303 101.96 32.31 149.51
C ARG A 303 101.88 33.39 150.59
N GLU A 304 100.88 34.25 150.54
CA GLU A 304 100.64 35.26 151.59
C GLU A 304 100.24 34.61 152.91
N ALA A 305 99.44 33.53 152.88
CA ALA A 305 99.09 32.75 154.06
C ALA A 305 100.34 32.07 154.68
N ALA A 306 101.17 31.42 153.87
CA ALA A 306 102.41 30.79 154.32
C ALA A 306 103.42 31.79 154.90
N GLN A 307 103.49 33.01 154.36
CA GLN A 307 104.34 34.07 154.89
C GLN A 307 103.85 34.61 156.25
N ARG A 308 102.54 34.68 156.46
CA ARG A 308 101.95 35.06 157.76
C ARG A 308 102.18 33.99 158.81
N GLU A 309 102.07 32.72 158.43
CA GLU A 309 102.32 31.58 159.31
C GLU A 309 103.80 31.51 159.75
N ALA A 310 104.73 31.72 158.81
CA ALA A 310 106.17 31.81 159.11
C ALA A 310 106.52 33.00 160.03
N ALA A 311 105.91 34.17 159.81
CA ALA A 311 106.11 35.33 160.68
C ALA A 311 105.56 35.13 162.10
N GLN A 312 104.44 34.40 162.25
CA GLN A 312 103.88 34.06 163.57
C GLN A 312 104.75 33.03 164.32
N GLN A 313 105.33 32.06 163.61
CA GLN A 313 106.27 31.11 164.21
C GLN A 313 107.58 31.77 164.66
N GLU A 314 108.07 32.76 163.92
CA GLU A 314 109.28 33.54 164.28
C GLU A 314 109.07 34.39 165.55
N ILE A 315 107.88 34.98 165.73
CA ILE A 315 107.51 35.75 166.92
C ILE A 315 107.41 34.83 168.15
N ALA A 316 106.75 33.67 168.03
CA ALA A 316 106.64 32.69 169.10
C ALA A 316 108.02 32.14 169.53
N ARG A 317 108.97 32.02 168.59
CA ARG A 317 110.32 31.55 168.88
C ARG A 317 111.15 32.58 169.66
N ARG A 318 110.99 33.87 169.38
CA ARG A 318 111.66 34.96 170.11
C ARG A 318 111.10 35.19 171.52
N GLU A 319 109.81 34.93 171.73
CA GLU A 319 109.20 34.98 173.07
C GLU A 319 109.69 33.83 173.99
N ILE A 320 110.01 32.67 173.42
CA ILE A 320 110.58 31.53 174.18
C ILE A 320 112.06 31.76 174.53
N GLU A 321 112.85 32.40 173.65
CA GLU A 321 114.27 32.69 173.94
C GLU A 321 114.47 33.81 174.98
N GLN A 322 113.56 34.78 175.09
CA GLN A 322 113.63 35.85 176.10
C GLN A 322 113.26 35.39 177.53
N ALA A 323 112.68 34.20 177.70
CA ALA A 323 112.29 33.66 179.00
C ALA A 323 113.41 32.89 179.73
N THR A 324 114.60 32.77 179.14
CA THR A 324 115.73 32.00 179.71
C THR A 324 117.06 32.76 179.63
N GLU A 325 117.11 33.94 180.25
CA GLU A 325 118.36 34.53 180.75
C GLU A 325 118.24 34.92 182.23
N PRO A 326 119.34 34.84 183.01
CA PRO A 326 119.34 34.82 184.48
C PRO A 326 119.28 36.23 185.09
N PRO A 327 118.82 36.41 186.34
CA PRO A 327 118.98 37.68 187.02
C PRO A 327 120.28 37.76 187.83
N ARG A 328 120.86 38.96 187.77
CA ARG A 328 121.99 39.49 188.54
C ARG A 328 121.68 39.58 190.05
N GLN A 329 122.77 39.52 190.82
CA GLN A 329 122.93 39.34 192.28
C GLN A 329 122.57 40.56 193.15
N LEU A 330 122.28 40.34 194.45
CA LEU A 330 122.16 41.37 195.50
C LEU A 330 122.86 40.99 196.84
N HIS A 331 123.25 42.03 197.59
CA HIS A 331 124.38 42.18 198.53
C HIS A 331 124.03 42.01 200.04
N PRO A 332 125.00 41.70 200.94
CA PRO A 332 124.84 41.22 202.34
C PRO A 332 124.12 42.03 203.44
N ASP A 333 123.48 43.18 203.24
CA ASP A 333 122.97 43.99 204.39
C ASP A 333 121.45 44.26 204.42
N ASP A 334 120.63 43.69 203.53
CA ASP A 334 119.16 43.90 203.50
C ASP A 334 118.31 42.83 204.22
N LEU A 335 118.91 42.03 205.11
CA LEU A 335 118.15 41.32 206.17
C LEU A 335 118.54 41.77 207.59
N ALA A 336 119.54 42.65 207.73
CA ALA A 336 119.97 43.24 209.01
C ALA A 336 119.39 44.64 209.30
N ALA A 337 118.41 45.11 208.51
CA ALA A 337 117.49 46.16 208.96
C ALA A 337 115.98 45.86 208.75
N LEU A 338 115.60 44.63 208.36
CA LEU A 338 114.27 44.06 208.68
C LEU A 338 114.07 43.86 210.20
N VAL A 339 115.08 44.16 211.03
CA VAL A 339 114.96 44.27 212.50
C VAL A 339 115.67 45.51 213.14
N ALA A 340 116.38 46.38 212.39
CA ALA A 340 116.72 47.76 212.85
C ALA A 340 115.59 48.78 212.53
N ALA A 341 114.77 48.49 211.52
CA ALA A 341 113.39 48.99 211.35
C ALA A 341 112.34 48.06 212.03
N VAL A 342 112.75 47.37 213.12
CA VAL A 342 111.90 47.04 214.30
C VAL A 342 112.20 48.04 215.44
N ARG A 343 113.09 49.04 215.26
CA ARG A 343 113.37 50.08 216.27
C ARG A 343 113.61 51.51 215.74
N SER A 344 113.21 51.80 214.49
CA SER A 344 112.75 53.14 214.07
C SER A 344 111.29 53.15 213.57
N THR A 345 110.53 52.11 213.92
CA THR A 345 109.08 52.12 214.21
C THR A 345 108.84 50.77 214.87
N SER A 346 108.75 50.84 216.19
CA SER A 346 108.80 49.78 217.20
C SER A 346 107.93 48.57 216.94
#